data_AF-A0A089FNL4-F1
#
_entry.id   AF-A0A089FNL4-F1
#
_cell.length_a   1.000
_cell.length_b   1.000
_cell.length_c   1.000
_cell.angle_alpha   90.00
_cell.angle_beta   90.00
_cell.angle_gamma   90.00
#
_symmetry.space_group_name_H-M   'P 1'
#
loop_
_entity.id
_entity.type
_entity.pdbx_description
1 polymer ?
#
loop_
_entity_poly.entity_id
_entity_poly.type
_entity_poly.pdbx_seq_one_letter_code
_entity_poly.pdbx_strand_id
1 'polypeptide(L)'
;MLMMNTVTFATMMVSILLLIYPLTNPQSKYFHLNTKNAVKTAFFVSLIPLLMFLSEGQMNSSANLKWFDLGISNLSLTTQFDKYTILFIPIALMVTWSILEFSTWYMQIDPNISGFFKYLLVFLLAMITLVSAGNLLLLFVGWEGVGIMSFLLIGWYHARSNAAAAALQAVLYNRVGDIGFLLTFCWLMKNAQSVELPHIL
;
A
#
# COMPACT_ATOMS: atom_id res chain seq x y z
N MET A 1 7.43 20.94 15.78
CA MET A 1 8.17 19.80 15.18
C MET A 1 7.80 18.44 15.79
N LEU A 2 8.22 18.06 17.02
CA LEU A 2 7.90 16.72 17.58
C LEU A 2 6.40 16.42 17.67
N MET A 3 5.60 17.36 18.20
CA MET A 3 4.14 17.22 18.27
C MET A 3 3.47 17.14 16.88
N MET A 4 4.10 17.77 15.87
CA MET A 4 3.61 17.77 14.49
C MET A 4 3.87 16.41 13.83
N ASN A 5 5.08 15.87 14.04
CA ASN A 5 5.48 14.55 13.56
C ASN A 5 4.63 13.44 14.21
N THR A 6 4.29 13.56 15.49
CA THR A 6 3.38 12.57 16.13
C THR A 6 1.96 12.65 15.58
N VAL A 7 1.45 13.86 15.29
CA VAL A 7 0.12 14.03 14.68
C VAL A 7 0.10 13.50 13.25
N THR A 8 1.13 13.76 12.44
CA THR A 8 1.23 13.21 11.07
C THR A 8 1.27 11.69 11.09
N PHE A 9 2.08 11.09 11.95
CA PHE A 9 2.12 9.64 12.13
C PHE A 9 0.76 9.07 12.57
N ALA A 10 0.13 9.67 13.59
CA ALA A 10 -1.15 9.21 14.10
C ALA A 10 -2.26 9.30 13.03
N THR A 11 -2.35 10.42 12.31
CA THR A 11 -3.35 10.62 11.25
C THR A 11 -3.15 9.66 10.07
N MET A 12 -1.90 9.38 9.68
CA MET A 12 -1.60 8.38 8.65
C MET A 12 -1.90 6.95 9.12
N MET A 13 -1.64 6.61 10.38
CA MET A 13 -2.04 5.30 10.90
C MET A 13 -3.57 5.17 10.99
N VAL A 14 -4.28 6.23 11.35
CA VAL A 14 -5.74 6.26 11.33
C VAL A 14 -6.29 6.07 9.92
N SER A 15 -5.70 6.70 8.90
CA SER A 15 -6.14 6.51 7.51
C SER A 15 -5.96 5.05 7.05
N ILE A 16 -4.85 4.40 7.42
CA ILE A 16 -4.63 2.96 7.15
C ILE A 16 -5.66 2.09 7.89
N LEU A 17 -5.94 2.38 9.17
CA LEU A 17 -6.94 1.63 9.95
C LEU A 17 -8.35 1.76 9.38
N LEU A 18 -8.73 2.93 8.86
CA LEU A 18 -10.00 3.14 8.19
C LEU A 18 -10.15 2.24 6.95
N LEU A 19 -9.07 2.02 6.20
CA LEU A 19 -9.09 1.10 5.06
C LEU A 19 -9.22 -0.36 5.48
N ILE A 20 -8.68 -0.73 6.65
CA ILE A 20 -8.79 -2.10 7.18
C ILE A 20 -10.19 -2.38 7.74
N TYR A 21 -10.88 -1.38 8.28
CA TYR A 21 -12.22 -1.52 8.87
C TYR A 21 -13.22 -2.33 8.02
N PRO A 22 -13.48 -2.02 6.73
CA PRO A 22 -14.43 -2.77 5.93
C PRO A 22 -14.02 -4.25 5.74
N LEU A 23 -12.72 -4.58 5.75
CA LEU A 23 -12.22 -5.96 5.60
C LEU A 23 -12.57 -6.87 6.79
N THR A 24 -12.94 -6.30 7.94
CA THR A 24 -13.36 -7.09 9.11
C THR A 24 -14.69 -7.83 8.89
N ASN A 25 -15.56 -7.29 8.03
CA ASN A 25 -16.84 -7.91 7.69
C ASN A 25 -17.06 -8.01 6.17
N PRO A 26 -16.29 -8.89 5.49
CA PRO A 26 -16.26 -8.96 4.03
C PRO A 26 -17.50 -9.61 3.41
N GLN A 27 -18.32 -10.28 4.22
CA GLN A 27 -19.53 -10.99 3.76
C GLN A 27 -20.78 -10.10 3.76
N SER A 28 -20.67 -8.85 4.20
CA SER A 28 -21.80 -7.94 4.26
C SER A 28 -22.28 -7.52 2.87
N LYS A 29 -23.61 -7.44 2.65
CA LYS A 29 -24.19 -6.99 1.37
C LYS A 29 -23.79 -5.54 1.02
N TYR A 30 -23.57 -4.72 2.04
CA TYR A 30 -23.17 -3.31 1.92
C TYR A 30 -21.65 -3.11 1.87
N PHE A 31 -20.87 -4.18 1.68
CA PHE A 31 -19.41 -4.11 1.68
C PHE A 31 -18.88 -3.06 0.70
N HIS A 32 -19.37 -3.03 -0.54
CA HIS A 32 -18.94 -2.08 -1.58
C HIS A 32 -19.19 -0.60 -1.20
N LEU A 33 -20.29 -0.31 -0.51
CA LEU A 33 -20.59 1.03 0.02
C LEU A 33 -19.68 1.37 1.21
N ASN A 34 -19.47 0.41 2.11
CA ASN A 34 -18.59 0.59 3.26
C ASN A 34 -17.14 0.84 2.83
N THR A 35 -16.63 0.10 1.84
CA THR A 35 -15.31 0.33 1.27
C THR A 35 -15.18 1.71 0.63
N LYS A 36 -16.21 2.15 -0.09
CA LYS A 36 -16.23 3.49 -0.70
C LYS A 36 -16.18 4.59 0.35
N ASN A 37 -17.01 4.47 1.38
CA ASN A 37 -17.05 5.43 2.48
C ASN A 37 -15.74 5.43 3.27
N ALA A 38 -15.13 4.26 3.51
CA ALA A 38 -13.85 4.13 4.18
C ALA A 38 -12.71 4.83 3.41
N VAL A 39 -12.62 4.65 2.09
CA VAL A 39 -11.61 5.35 1.27
C VAL A 39 -11.86 6.85 1.26
N LYS A 40 -13.13 7.28 1.16
CA LYS A 40 -13.50 8.69 1.22
C LYS A 40 -13.10 9.34 2.55
N THR A 41 -13.37 8.69 3.68
CA THR A 41 -12.97 9.22 5.01
C THR A 41 -11.46 9.19 5.18
N ALA A 42 -10.78 8.12 4.74
CA ALA A 42 -9.32 8.04 4.76
C ALA A 42 -8.67 9.18 3.93
N PHE A 43 -9.23 9.52 2.77
CA PHE A 43 -8.79 10.66 1.96
C PHE A 43 -8.83 11.96 2.77
N PHE A 44 -9.98 12.30 3.38
CA PHE A 44 -10.09 13.54 4.16
C PHE A 44 -9.15 13.56 5.37
N VAL A 45 -8.94 12.42 6.05
CA VAL A 45 -7.96 12.33 7.15
C VAL A 45 -6.54 12.56 6.63
N SER A 46 -6.19 12.02 5.46
CA SER A 46 -4.85 12.16 4.87
C SER A 46 -4.51 13.60 4.42
N LEU A 47 -5.51 14.47 4.24
CA LEU A 47 -5.27 15.88 3.94
C LEU A 47 -4.67 16.65 5.11
N ILE A 48 -4.90 16.20 6.36
CA ILE A 48 -4.35 16.84 7.56
C ILE A 48 -2.82 16.86 7.51
N PRO A 49 -2.11 15.72 7.38
CA PRO A 49 -0.65 15.73 7.27
C PRO A 49 -0.13 16.47 6.03
N LEU A 50 -0.89 16.51 4.92
CA LEU A 50 -0.52 17.31 3.73
C LEU A 50 -0.54 18.81 4.00
N LEU A 51 -1.60 19.32 4.61
CA LEU A 51 -1.73 20.74 4.98
C LEU A 51 -0.64 21.16 5.96
N MET A 52 -0.37 20.29 6.93
CA MET A 52 0.71 20.46 7.90
C MET A 52 2.08 20.52 7.20
N PHE A 53 2.34 19.63 6.24
CA PHE A 53 3.56 19.65 5.44
C PHE A 53 3.72 20.94 4.63
N LEU A 54 2.64 21.46 4.04
CA LEU A 54 2.67 22.73 3.30
C LEU A 54 3.00 23.94 4.20
N SER A 55 2.65 23.90 5.48
CA SER A 55 2.95 25.02 6.41
C SER A 55 4.38 25.02 6.95
N GLU A 56 4.98 23.86 7.25
CA GLU A 56 6.28 23.78 7.92
C GLU A 56 7.42 23.24 7.03
N GLY A 57 7.10 22.65 5.87
CA GLY A 57 8.07 22.20 4.86
C GLY A 57 8.89 20.95 5.20
N GLN A 58 9.01 20.56 6.48
CA GLN A 58 9.76 19.38 6.92
C GLN A 58 8.92 18.50 7.85
N MET A 59 8.56 17.31 7.37
CA MET A 59 7.88 16.28 8.16
C MET A 59 8.43 14.91 7.80
N ASN A 60 9.18 14.34 8.75
CA ASN A 60 9.63 12.97 8.72
C ASN A 60 9.16 12.32 10.02
N SER A 61 8.31 11.32 9.92
CA SER A 61 7.93 10.49 11.05
C SER A 61 8.14 9.03 10.69
N SER A 62 8.77 8.27 11.57
CA SER A 62 9.01 6.85 11.37
C SER A 62 8.67 6.06 12.64
N ALA A 63 8.29 4.80 12.45
CA ALA A 63 8.13 3.85 13.53
C ALA A 63 8.83 2.54 13.18
N ASN A 64 9.59 2.04 14.15
CA ASN A 64 10.39 0.84 13.99
C ASN A 64 9.87 -0.22 14.97
N LEU A 65 9.42 -1.35 14.42
CA LEU A 65 9.05 -2.56 15.16
C LEU A 65 10.14 -3.60 14.94
N LYS A 66 10.90 -3.96 15.98
CA LYS A 66 11.88 -5.05 15.87
C LYS A 66 11.14 -6.35 15.54
N TRP A 67 11.55 -7.02 14.46
CA TRP A 67 10.91 -8.24 14.00
C TRP A 67 11.76 -9.48 14.27
N PHE A 68 13.01 -9.51 13.78
CA PHE A 68 13.96 -10.60 14.00
C PHE A 68 15.38 -10.08 14.19
N ASP A 69 16.09 -10.63 15.18
CA ASP A 69 17.51 -10.35 15.38
C ASP A 69 18.35 -11.48 14.75
N LEU A 70 19.15 -11.16 13.72
CA LEU A 70 20.06 -12.11 13.06
C LEU A 70 21.49 -12.03 13.64
N GLY A 71 21.67 -11.41 14.80
CA GLY A 71 22.95 -11.20 15.47
C GLY A 71 23.80 -10.09 14.84
N ILE A 72 24.07 -10.18 13.54
CA ILE A 72 24.88 -9.22 12.78
C ILE A 72 24.06 -8.00 12.35
N SER A 73 22.76 -8.19 12.07
CA SER A 73 21.82 -7.14 11.67
C SER A 73 20.44 -7.40 12.29
N ASN A 74 19.79 -6.36 12.80
CA ASN A 74 18.42 -6.47 13.30
C ASN A 74 17.46 -6.15 12.16
N LEU A 75 16.57 -7.09 11.85
CA LEU A 75 15.47 -6.86 10.92
C LEU A 75 14.33 -6.19 11.69
N SER A 76 14.19 -4.89 11.49
CA SER A 76 13.08 -4.07 11.96
C SER A 76 12.06 -3.90 10.84
N LEU A 77 10.77 -3.95 11.15
CA LEU A 77 9.69 -3.44 10.30
C LEU A 77 9.60 -1.93 10.55
N THR A 78 10.11 -1.16 9.60
CA THR A 78 10.14 0.31 9.68
C THR A 78 9.11 0.89 8.73
N THR A 79 8.13 1.63 9.26
CA THR A 79 7.26 2.48 8.44
C THR A 79 7.78 3.91 8.50
N GLN A 80 7.86 4.56 7.35
CA GLN A 80 8.40 5.91 7.23
C GLN A 80 7.43 6.78 6.44
N PHE A 81 7.08 7.93 7.01
CA PHE A 81 6.28 8.96 6.39
C PHE A 81 7.12 10.20 6.15
N ASP A 82 7.72 10.27 4.96
CA ASP A 82 8.46 11.42 4.45
C ASP A 82 7.61 12.25 3.48
N LYS A 83 8.19 13.33 2.92
CA LYS A 83 7.55 14.18 1.91
C LYS A 83 6.88 13.39 0.78
N TYR A 84 7.53 12.33 0.30
CA TYR A 84 7.03 11.54 -0.83
C TYR A 84 5.74 10.81 -0.47
N THR A 85 5.70 10.22 0.73
CA THR A 85 4.50 9.52 1.22
C THR A 85 3.35 10.48 1.51
N ILE A 86 3.65 11.64 2.11
CA ILE A 86 2.66 12.64 2.50
C ILE A 86 2.00 13.24 1.25
N LEU A 87 2.75 13.41 0.16
CA LEU A 87 2.22 13.85 -1.12
C LEU A 87 1.45 12.73 -1.85
N PHE A 88 1.98 11.50 -1.84
CA PHE A 88 1.44 10.41 -2.65
C PHE A 88 0.15 9.81 -2.08
N ILE A 89 0.06 9.62 -0.76
CA ILE A 89 -1.09 8.94 -0.11
C ILE A 89 -2.42 9.65 -0.41
N PRO A 90 -2.57 10.98 -0.25
CA PRO A 90 -3.82 11.67 -0.58
C PRO A 90 -4.19 11.55 -2.05
N ILE A 91 -3.21 11.60 -2.97
CA ILE A 91 -3.45 11.45 -4.41
C ILE A 91 -3.95 10.04 -4.72
N ALA A 92 -3.29 9.01 -4.17
CA ALA A 92 -3.70 7.62 -4.35
C ALA A 92 -5.12 7.38 -3.80
N LEU A 93 -5.45 7.95 -2.64
CA LEU A 93 -6.79 7.86 -2.03
C LEU A 93 -7.86 8.60 -2.85
N MET A 94 -7.53 9.77 -3.40
CA MET A 94 -8.44 10.53 -4.28
C MET A 94 -8.76 9.75 -5.55
N VAL A 95 -7.72 9.23 -6.23
CA VAL A 95 -7.89 8.44 -7.46
C VAL A 95 -8.67 7.17 -7.16
N THR A 96 -8.33 6.43 -6.10
CA THR A 96 -9.07 5.22 -5.74
C THR A 96 -10.51 5.49 -5.33
N TRP A 97 -10.82 6.59 -4.65
CA TRP A 97 -12.20 6.98 -4.40
C TRP A 97 -12.97 7.18 -5.73
N SER A 98 -12.38 7.88 -6.70
CA SER A 98 -13.02 8.07 -8.01
C SER A 98 -13.24 6.76 -8.77
N ILE A 99 -12.28 5.83 -8.72
CA ILE A 99 -12.40 4.49 -9.31
C ILE A 99 -13.50 3.70 -8.59
N LEU A 100 -13.57 3.78 -7.27
CA LEU A 100 -14.61 3.09 -6.50
C LEU A 100 -16.00 3.62 -6.85
N GLU A 101 -16.19 4.94 -6.94
CA GLU A 101 -17.44 5.54 -7.38
C GLU A 101 -17.84 5.04 -8.77
N PHE A 102 -16.91 5.09 -9.73
CA PHE A 102 -17.14 4.57 -11.08
C PHE A 102 -17.48 3.07 -11.09
N SER A 103 -16.74 2.27 -10.33
CA SER A 103 -16.93 0.82 -10.26
C SER A 103 -18.26 0.41 -9.62
N THR A 104 -18.83 1.24 -8.73
CA THR A 104 -20.18 0.98 -8.20
C THR A 104 -21.26 1.08 -9.26
N TRP A 105 -21.02 1.80 -10.35
CA TRP A 105 -21.91 1.85 -11.52
C TRP A 105 -21.52 0.80 -12.57
N TYR A 106 -20.22 0.66 -12.86
CA TYR A 106 -19.73 -0.24 -13.88
C TYR A 106 -19.97 -1.73 -13.57
N MET A 107 -19.80 -2.15 -12.31
CA MET A 107 -19.94 -3.56 -11.88
C MET A 107 -21.32 -3.92 -11.30
N GLN A 108 -22.35 -3.07 -11.48
CA GLN A 108 -23.68 -3.30 -10.88
C GLN A 108 -24.33 -4.65 -11.24
N ILE A 109 -24.00 -5.14 -12.43
CA ILE A 109 -24.59 -6.37 -12.99
C ILE A 109 -23.84 -7.61 -12.48
N ASP A 110 -22.60 -7.47 -12.01
CA ASP A 110 -21.77 -8.60 -11.58
C ASP A 110 -22.20 -9.07 -10.18
N PRO A 111 -22.60 -10.35 -10.01
CA PRO A 111 -22.98 -10.89 -8.71
C PRO A 111 -21.84 -10.86 -7.69
N ASN A 112 -20.57 -10.82 -8.14
CA ASN A 112 -19.38 -10.87 -7.30
C ASN A 112 -18.75 -9.49 -7.05
N ILE A 113 -19.54 -8.40 -7.14
CA ILE A 113 -19.07 -7.03 -6.90
C ILE A 113 -18.30 -6.86 -5.57
N SER A 114 -18.74 -7.52 -4.48
CA SER A 114 -18.06 -7.45 -3.19
C SER A 114 -16.63 -8.02 -3.23
N GLY A 115 -16.40 -9.07 -4.03
CA GLY A 115 -15.09 -9.66 -4.25
C GLY A 115 -14.15 -8.71 -4.99
N PHE A 116 -14.65 -8.02 -6.03
CA PHE A 116 -13.89 -7.04 -6.80
C PHE A 116 -13.44 -5.87 -5.92
N PHE A 117 -14.37 -5.30 -5.14
CA PHE A 117 -14.06 -4.21 -4.20
C PHE A 117 -13.06 -4.64 -3.13
N LYS A 118 -13.12 -5.90 -2.69
CA LYS A 118 -12.14 -6.45 -1.72
C LYS A 118 -10.74 -6.50 -2.33
N TYR A 119 -10.59 -6.98 -3.57
CA TYR A 119 -9.30 -7.01 -4.24
C TYR A 119 -8.75 -5.62 -4.53
N LEU A 120 -9.60 -4.67 -4.92
CA LEU A 120 -9.20 -3.27 -5.11
C LEU A 120 -8.73 -2.64 -3.79
N LEU A 121 -9.43 -2.90 -2.69
CA LEU A 121 -9.03 -2.41 -1.38
C LEU A 121 -7.70 -3.02 -0.89
N VAL A 122 -7.50 -4.32 -1.08
CA VAL A 122 -6.22 -4.97 -0.73
C VAL A 122 -5.08 -4.47 -1.63
N PHE A 123 -5.35 -4.20 -2.91
CA PHE A 123 -4.40 -3.54 -3.81
C PHE A 123 -3.99 -2.16 -3.30
N LEU A 124 -4.96 -1.35 -2.86
CA LEU A 124 -4.69 -0.03 -2.27
C LEU A 124 -3.86 -0.15 -0.97
N LEU A 125 -4.18 -1.10 -0.09
CA LEU A 125 -3.40 -1.36 1.12
C LEU A 125 -1.95 -1.76 0.78
N ALA A 126 -1.76 -2.68 -0.18
CA ALA A 126 -0.43 -3.07 -0.64
C ALA A 126 0.37 -1.88 -1.19
N MET A 127 -0.28 -1.01 -1.97
CA MET A 127 0.35 0.20 -2.50
C MET A 127 0.75 1.18 -1.38
N ILE A 128 -0.10 1.39 -0.38
CA ILE A 128 0.23 2.26 0.77
C ILE A 128 1.37 1.65 1.59
N THR A 129 1.42 0.32 1.78
CA THR A 129 2.54 -0.33 2.46
C THR A 129 3.84 -0.23 1.67
N LEU A 130 3.79 -0.29 0.33
CA LEU A 130 4.95 -0.14 -0.54
C LEU A 130 5.55 1.26 -0.41
N VAL A 131 4.70 2.29 -0.45
CA VAL A 131 5.17 3.68 -0.42
C VAL A 131 5.63 4.11 0.98
N SER A 132 5.01 3.56 2.03
CA SER A 132 5.39 3.86 3.43
C SER A 132 6.50 2.96 4.00
N ALA A 133 7.11 2.10 3.17
CA ALA A 133 8.19 1.24 3.60
C ALA A 133 9.48 2.02 3.89
N GLY A 134 10.01 1.89 5.11
CA GLY A 134 11.31 2.44 5.52
C GLY A 134 12.48 1.45 5.37
N ASN A 135 12.20 0.19 5.03
CA ASN A 135 13.19 -0.86 4.83
C ASN A 135 12.90 -1.62 3.53
N LEU A 136 13.91 -2.28 2.96
CA LEU A 136 13.73 -3.04 1.73
C LEU A 136 12.82 -4.27 1.91
N LEU A 137 12.72 -4.84 3.12
CA LEU A 137 11.83 -5.97 3.38
C LEU A 137 10.35 -5.58 3.28
N LEU A 138 9.92 -4.51 3.93
CA LEU A 138 8.52 -4.06 3.85
C LEU A 138 8.21 -3.56 2.43
N LEU A 139 9.19 -2.95 1.75
CA LEU A 139 9.06 -2.57 0.35
C LEU A 139 8.82 -3.80 -0.53
N PHE A 140 9.58 -4.88 -0.32
CA PHE A 140 9.38 -6.14 -1.04
C PHE A 140 8.01 -6.76 -0.78
N VAL A 141 7.53 -6.73 0.47
CA VAL A 141 6.19 -7.21 0.83
C VAL A 141 5.10 -6.40 0.10
N GLY A 142 5.23 -5.07 0.07
CA GLY A 142 4.33 -4.21 -0.69
C GLY A 142 4.38 -4.47 -2.20
N TRP A 143 5.59 -4.64 -2.73
CA TRP A 143 5.86 -4.95 -4.14
C TRP A 143 5.16 -6.25 -4.60
N GLU A 144 5.37 -7.34 -3.88
CA GLU A 144 4.70 -8.62 -4.12
C GLU A 144 3.18 -8.51 -3.97
N GLY A 145 2.72 -7.80 -2.94
CA GLY A 145 1.29 -7.58 -2.70
C GLY A 145 0.59 -6.90 -3.87
N VAL A 146 1.19 -5.85 -4.42
CA VAL A 146 0.70 -5.16 -5.63
C VAL A 146 0.73 -6.11 -6.83
N GLY A 147 1.80 -6.90 -6.98
CA GLY A 147 1.95 -7.90 -8.03
C GLY A 147 0.84 -8.96 -8.02
N ILE A 148 0.58 -9.59 -6.88
CA ILE A 148 -0.46 -10.63 -6.73
C ILE A 148 -1.86 -10.05 -6.96
N MET A 149 -2.16 -8.87 -6.41
CA MET A 149 -3.48 -8.26 -6.59
C MET A 149 -3.70 -7.82 -8.04
N SER A 150 -2.66 -7.36 -8.74
CA SER A 150 -2.75 -7.04 -10.17
C SER A 150 -3.10 -8.27 -11.01
N PHE A 151 -2.52 -9.44 -10.69
CA PHE A 151 -2.86 -10.70 -11.35
C PHE A 151 -4.34 -11.07 -11.18
N LEU A 152 -4.86 -10.97 -9.95
CA LEU A 152 -6.25 -11.30 -9.65
C LEU A 152 -7.24 -10.34 -10.33
N LEU A 153 -6.92 -9.05 -10.36
CA LEU A 153 -7.78 -8.03 -10.97
C LEU A 153 -7.78 -8.09 -12.51
N ILE A 154 -6.62 -8.29 -13.14
CA ILE A 154 -6.52 -8.48 -14.61
C ILE A 154 -7.22 -9.79 -14.99
N GLY A 155 -7.04 -10.83 -14.18
CA GLY A 155 -7.62 -12.15 -14.38
C GLY A 155 -9.11 -12.26 -14.03
N TRP A 156 -9.79 -11.19 -13.57
CA TRP A 156 -11.14 -11.26 -12.98
C TRP A 156 -12.12 -12.14 -13.78
N TYR A 157 -12.19 -11.93 -15.11
CA TYR A 157 -12.95 -12.79 -16.01
C TYR A 157 -12.12 -13.99 -16.46
N HIS A 158 -11.86 -14.93 -15.54
CA HIS A 158 -10.99 -16.09 -15.73
C HIS A 158 -11.35 -16.97 -16.95
N ALA A 159 -12.64 -16.99 -17.35
CA ALA A 159 -13.11 -17.75 -18.51
C ALA A 159 -12.55 -17.23 -19.86
N ARG A 160 -12.06 -15.99 -19.91
CA ARG A 160 -11.48 -15.41 -21.12
C ARG A 160 -9.99 -15.72 -21.19
N SER A 161 -9.59 -16.57 -22.13
CA SER A 161 -8.18 -16.96 -22.35
C SER A 161 -7.24 -15.75 -22.48
N ASN A 162 -7.66 -14.68 -23.16
CA ASN A 162 -6.87 -13.46 -23.30
C ASN A 162 -6.60 -12.77 -21.94
N ALA A 163 -7.56 -12.78 -21.02
CA ALA A 163 -7.38 -12.18 -19.69
C ALA A 163 -6.43 -13.02 -18.83
N ALA A 164 -6.57 -14.35 -18.88
CA ALA A 164 -5.66 -15.26 -18.19
C ALA A 164 -4.22 -15.14 -18.71
N ALA A 165 -4.02 -15.05 -20.03
CA ALA A 165 -2.71 -14.87 -20.64
C ALA A 165 -2.09 -13.51 -20.25
N ALA A 166 -2.87 -12.43 -20.26
CA ALA A 166 -2.40 -11.10 -19.86
C ALA A 166 -2.02 -11.05 -18.37
N ALA A 167 -2.81 -11.69 -17.50
CA ALA A 167 -2.50 -11.77 -16.07
C ALA A 167 -1.19 -12.53 -15.84
N LEU A 168 -0.99 -13.66 -16.51
CA LEU A 168 0.25 -14.43 -16.42
C LEU A 168 1.46 -13.66 -16.96
N GLN A 169 1.28 -12.92 -18.05
CA GLN A 169 2.31 -12.02 -18.59
C GLN A 169 2.73 -10.97 -17.57
N ALA A 170 1.78 -10.32 -16.88
CA ALA A 170 2.07 -9.34 -15.84
C ALA A 170 2.89 -9.94 -14.68
N VAL A 171 2.52 -11.14 -14.22
CA VAL A 171 3.28 -11.84 -13.16
C VAL A 171 4.69 -12.16 -13.62
N LEU A 172 4.89 -12.65 -14.84
CA LEU A 172 6.22 -12.97 -15.35
C LEU A 172 7.14 -11.74 -15.37
N TYR A 173 6.65 -10.58 -15.82
CA TYR A 173 7.45 -9.36 -15.80
C TYR A 173 7.78 -8.91 -14.37
N ASN A 174 6.84 -9.02 -13.44
CA ASN A 174 7.10 -8.73 -12.03
C ASN A 174 8.18 -9.66 -11.47
N ARG A 175 8.13 -10.97 -11.78
CA ARG A 175 9.15 -11.96 -11.37
C ARG A 175 10.54 -11.65 -11.90
N VAL A 176 10.64 -11.13 -13.11
CA VAL A 176 11.94 -10.65 -13.64
C VAL A 176 12.45 -9.45 -12.83
N GLY A 177 11.56 -8.54 -12.43
CA GLY A 177 11.88 -7.44 -11.52
C GLY A 177 12.36 -7.92 -10.15
N ASP A 178 11.72 -8.95 -9.60
CA ASP A 178 12.08 -9.53 -8.29
C ASP A 178 13.52 -10.03 -8.26
N ILE A 179 14.03 -10.58 -9.38
CA ILE A 179 15.43 -11.01 -9.48
C ILE A 179 16.36 -9.81 -9.23
N GLY A 180 16.09 -8.68 -9.87
CA GLY A 180 16.85 -7.44 -9.65
C GLY A 180 16.74 -6.94 -8.21
N PHE A 181 15.53 -6.97 -7.65
CA PHE A 181 15.29 -6.56 -6.26
C PHE A 181 16.03 -7.45 -5.24
N LEU A 182 16.02 -8.77 -5.43
CA LEU A 182 16.71 -9.71 -4.56
C LEU A 182 18.23 -9.59 -4.70
N LEU A 183 18.74 -9.31 -5.91
CA LEU A 183 20.16 -9.05 -6.12
C LEU A 183 20.64 -7.82 -5.35
N THR A 184 19.88 -6.71 -5.37
CA THR A 184 20.24 -5.51 -4.59
C THR A 184 20.15 -5.77 -3.09
N PHE A 185 19.13 -6.51 -2.64
CA PHE A 185 19.00 -6.94 -1.26
C PHE A 185 20.23 -7.73 -0.78
N CYS A 186 20.65 -8.76 -1.53
CA CYS A 186 21.84 -9.54 -1.20
C CYS A 186 23.13 -8.70 -1.22
N TRP A 187 23.27 -7.80 -2.18
CA TRP A 187 24.44 -6.92 -2.29
C TRP A 187 24.55 -5.97 -1.09
N LEU A 188 23.45 -5.34 -0.68
CA LEU A 188 23.40 -4.46 0.49
C LEU A 188 23.67 -5.20 1.79
N MET A 189 23.08 -6.38 1.97
CA MET A 189 23.34 -7.21 3.14
C MET A 189 24.81 -7.59 3.27
N LYS A 190 25.49 -7.90 2.15
CA LYS A 190 26.91 -8.26 2.16
C LYS A 190 27.82 -7.08 2.49
N ASN A 191 27.53 -5.90 1.94
CA ASN A 191 28.46 -4.77 1.99
C ASN A 191 28.14 -3.75 3.09
N ALA A 192 26.86 -3.41 3.27
CA ALA A 192 26.41 -2.39 4.21
C ALA A 192 25.91 -2.98 5.54
N GLN A 193 25.64 -4.29 5.60
CA GLN A 193 25.08 -5.00 6.76
C GLN A 193 23.75 -4.41 7.28
N SER A 194 23.07 -3.58 6.46
CA SER A 194 21.83 -2.90 6.80
C SER A 194 20.86 -2.91 5.62
N VAL A 195 19.56 -2.90 5.96
CA VAL A 195 18.42 -2.96 5.02
C VAL A 195 17.51 -1.73 5.17
N GLU A 196 17.83 -0.86 6.14
CA GLU A 196 17.07 0.36 6.43
C GLU A 196 17.40 1.43 5.39
N LEU A 197 16.38 1.98 4.73
CA LEU A 197 16.55 3.01 3.70
C LEU A 197 17.27 4.26 4.20
N PRO A 198 17.04 4.76 5.44
CA PRO A 198 17.77 5.92 5.96
C PRO A 198 19.29 5.73 6.10
N HIS A 199 19.76 4.47 6.13
CA HIS A 199 21.19 4.15 6.21
C HIS A 199 21.82 3.98 4.81
N ILE A 200 20.99 3.80 3.77
CA ILE A 200 21.42 3.51 2.39
C ILE A 200 21.35 4.77 1.52
N LEU A 201 20.37 5.66 1.77
CA LEU A 201 20.14 6.93 1.06
C LEU A 201 20.80 8.10 1.78
#